data_AF-A0A5D2RCN9-F1
#
_entry.id   AF-A0A5D2RCN9-F1
#
_cell.length_a   1.000
_cell.length_b   1.000
_cell.length_c   1.000
_cell.angle_alpha   90.00
_cell.angle_beta   90.00
_cell.angle_gamma   90.00
#
_symmetry.space_group_name_H-M   'P 1'
#
loop_
_entity.id
_entity.type
_entity.pdbx_description
1 polymer ?
#
loop_
_entity_poly.entity_id
_entity_poly.type
_entity_poly.pdbx_seq_one_letter_code
_entity_poly.pdbx_strand_id
1 'polypeptide(L)'
;MGQDYKHLKLKWRDTHSQLYRLSNRKLSIFYGLNLQKDLLHHLLLVLDKLNLACKIPLKHKGGPNHTQGFQRCISHGSNNLVIERKLIKEMGRRQPRLNDLDLSTTSLLQNFIGCFNWGNIDKSGYTHMLEELKQIEEKKEKALADFAQNPNIFNSLTLRNAIEEQIKIVKKISLELRIEQREVKSTIEGLEKELIPMKEEVSGYYDQRREMLKQKEAAQYCILKLRQTFVEMNSMYDEYVSLLNNAKELARNKDVAALRKLSHQQVEEFMSEWNHPYVKLSESITTLAFCLR
;
A
#
# COMPACT_ATOMS: atom_id res chain seq x y z
N MET A 1 12.93 0.06 27.75
CA MET A 1 12.02 -1.00 27.22
C MET A 1 10.61 -0.50 26.97
N GLY A 2 9.87 -0.03 27.99
CA GLY A 2 8.45 0.33 27.80
C GLY A 2 8.18 1.62 26.99
N GLN A 3 9.08 2.61 27.01
CA GLN A 3 8.90 3.88 26.30
C GLN A 3 9.46 3.83 24.87
N ASP A 4 10.66 3.29 24.68
CA ASP A 4 11.31 3.18 23.36
C ASP A 4 10.48 2.32 22.39
N TYR A 5 10.00 1.17 22.86
CA TYR A 5 9.12 0.30 22.06
C TYR A 5 7.78 0.97 21.71
N LYS A 6 7.21 1.78 22.62
CA LYS A 6 5.98 2.53 22.33
C LYS A 6 6.21 3.59 21.26
N HIS A 7 7.33 4.30 21.33
CA HIS A 7 7.72 5.28 20.33
C HIS A 7 7.97 4.63 18.97
N LEU A 8 8.70 3.51 18.94
CA LEU A 8 8.93 2.70 17.74
C LEU A 8 7.62 2.23 17.11
N LYS A 9 6.68 1.72 17.91
CA LYS A 9 5.37 1.26 17.45
C LYS A 9 4.52 2.39 16.88
N LEU A 10 4.57 3.58 17.48
CA LEU A 10 3.87 4.76 16.96
C LEU A 10 4.48 5.19 15.62
N LYS A 11 5.80 5.35 15.56
CA LYS A 11 6.52 5.70 14.33
C LYS A 11 6.22 4.69 13.21
N TRP A 12 6.27 3.39 13.51
CA TRP A 12 5.96 2.33 12.54
C TRP A 12 4.53 2.47 11.99
N ARG A 13 3.54 2.72 12.85
CA ARG A 13 2.15 2.93 12.43
C ARG A 13 2.02 4.15 11.52
N ASP A 14 2.66 5.26 11.87
CA ASP A 14 2.59 6.50 11.11
C ASP A 14 3.25 6.33 9.73
N THR A 15 4.45 5.74 9.68
CA THR A 15 5.15 5.41 8.43
C THR A 15 4.31 4.48 7.54
N HIS A 16 3.68 3.46 8.12
CA HIS A 16 2.83 2.53 7.36
C HIS A 16 1.55 3.22 6.83
N SER A 17 0.94 4.10 7.63
CA SER A 17 -0.21 4.91 7.21
C SER A 17 0.15 5.85 6.06
N GLN A 18 1.32 6.49 6.14
CA GLN A 18 1.84 7.34 5.06
C GLN A 18 2.09 6.54 3.78
N LEU A 19 2.72 5.37 3.88
CA LEU A 19 2.93 4.49 2.73
C LEU A 19 1.62 4.07 2.07
N TYR A 20 0.60 3.74 2.86
CA TYR A 20 -0.71 3.38 2.33
C TYR A 20 -1.34 4.53 1.54
N ARG A 21 -1.29 5.75 2.07
CA ARG A 21 -1.79 6.95 1.38
C ARG A 21 -1.00 7.20 0.09
N LEU A 22 0.33 7.13 0.12
CA LEU A 22 1.18 7.33 -1.05
C LEU A 22 1.00 6.24 -2.10
N SER A 23 0.73 5.00 -1.70
CA SER A 23 0.44 3.89 -2.61
C SER A 23 -0.89 4.10 -3.33
N ASN A 24 -1.93 4.53 -2.61
CA ASN A 24 -3.20 4.92 -3.22
C ASN A 24 -3.00 6.12 -4.17
N ARG A 25 -2.15 7.08 -3.78
CA ARG A 25 -1.83 8.22 -4.65
C ARG A 25 -1.09 7.81 -5.92
N LYS A 26 -0.13 6.89 -5.82
CA LYS A 26 0.59 6.31 -6.95
C LYS A 26 -0.36 5.63 -7.94
N LEU A 27 -1.36 4.90 -7.45
CA LEU A 27 -2.41 4.30 -8.29
C LEU A 27 -3.27 5.38 -8.97
N SER A 28 -3.72 6.39 -8.23
CA SER A 28 -4.49 7.51 -8.78
C SER A 28 -3.73 8.23 -9.90
N ILE A 29 -2.43 8.51 -9.72
CA ILE A 29 -1.58 9.11 -10.76
C ILE A 29 -1.47 8.20 -11.98
N PHE A 30 -1.34 6.88 -11.78
CA PHE A 30 -1.29 5.91 -12.88
C PHE A 30 -2.57 5.93 -13.72
N TYR A 31 -3.75 5.90 -13.08
CA TYR A 31 -5.03 6.00 -13.79
C TYR A 31 -5.18 7.35 -14.49
N GLY A 32 -4.85 8.45 -13.81
CA GLY A 32 -4.89 9.80 -14.38
C GLY A 32 -4.02 9.94 -15.64
N LEU A 33 -2.80 9.37 -15.64
CA LEU A 33 -1.92 9.36 -16.81
C LEU A 33 -2.45 8.52 -17.97
N ASN A 34 -3.17 7.42 -17.69
CA ASN A 34 -3.77 6.61 -18.75
C ASN A 34 -4.98 7.32 -19.39
N LEU A 35 -5.90 7.83 -18.57
CA LEU A 35 -7.04 8.62 -19.06
C LEU A 35 -6.58 9.87 -19.82
N GLN A 36 -5.50 10.51 -19.36
CA GLN A 36 -4.87 11.62 -20.06
C GLN A 36 -4.43 11.25 -21.48
N LYS A 37 -3.84 10.06 -21.68
CA LYS A 37 -3.41 9.59 -23.00
C LYS A 37 -4.60 9.37 -23.92
N ASP A 38 -5.66 8.72 -23.41
CA ASP A 38 -6.87 8.44 -24.18
C ASP A 38 -7.57 9.74 -24.59
N LEU A 39 -7.69 10.68 -23.65
CA LEU A 39 -8.27 12.00 -23.91
C LEU A 39 -7.43 12.79 -24.92
N LEU A 40 -6.11 12.83 -24.75
CA LEU A 40 -5.22 13.52 -25.68
C LEU A 40 -5.29 12.93 -27.09
N HIS A 41 -5.35 11.60 -27.20
CA HIS A 41 -5.49 10.92 -28.48
C HIS A 41 -6.81 11.28 -29.16
N HIS A 42 -7.92 11.28 -28.42
CA HIS A 42 -9.23 11.67 -28.95
C HIS A 42 -9.27 13.14 -29.37
N LEU A 43 -8.73 14.06 -28.56
CA LEU A 43 -8.67 15.48 -28.90
C LEU A 43 -7.85 15.73 -30.17
N LEU A 44 -6.72 15.04 -30.35
CA LEU A 44 -5.92 15.12 -31.58
C LEU A 44 -6.68 14.58 -32.79
N LEU A 45 -7.36 13.43 -32.64
CA LEU A 45 -8.19 12.86 -33.70
C LEU A 45 -9.32 13.81 -34.12
N VAL A 46 -9.98 14.43 -33.15
CA VAL A 46 -11.05 15.40 -33.39
C VAL A 46 -10.50 16.65 -34.08
N LEU A 47 -9.33 17.15 -33.67
CA LEU A 47 -8.65 18.27 -34.31
C LEU A 47 -8.29 17.96 -35.77
N ASP A 48 -7.79 16.77 -36.05
CA ASP A 48 -7.45 16.32 -37.41
C ASP A 48 -8.69 16.22 -38.30
N LYS A 49 -9.77 15.62 -37.78
CA LYS A 49 -11.06 15.55 -38.47
C LYS A 49 -11.62 16.95 -38.78
N LEU A 50 -11.53 17.87 -37.82
CA LEU A 50 -11.97 19.26 -38.00
C LEU A 50 -11.13 19.97 -39.08
N ASN A 51 -9.80 19.80 -39.04
CA ASN A 51 -8.89 20.37 -40.03
C ASN A 51 -9.15 19.83 -41.45
N LEU A 52 -9.54 18.56 -41.57
CA LEU A 52 -9.94 17.96 -42.85
C LEU A 52 -11.27 18.55 -43.37
N ALA A 53 -12.26 18.71 -42.48
CA ALA A 53 -13.56 19.27 -42.85
C ALA A 53 -13.49 20.75 -43.27
N CYS A 54 -12.60 21.53 -42.66
CA CYS A 54 -12.48 22.98 -42.91
C CYS A 54 -11.67 23.36 -44.16
N LYS A 55 -10.99 22.41 -44.82
CA LYS A 55 -10.24 22.65 -46.08
C LYS A 55 -11.15 22.79 -47.32
N ILE A 56 -12.48 22.77 -47.16
CA ILE A 56 -13.45 22.85 -48.26
C ILE A 56 -14.08 24.26 -48.29
N PRO A 57 -14.05 25.00 -49.42
CA PRO A 57 -14.81 26.23 -49.55
C PRO A 57 -16.30 25.94 -49.41
N LEU A 58 -16.99 26.62 -48.48
CA LEU A 58 -18.44 26.62 -48.40
C LEU A 58 -19.01 26.91 -49.80
N LYS A 59 -19.89 26.04 -50.29
CA LYS A 59 -20.67 26.31 -51.48
C LYS A 59 -21.54 27.53 -51.20
N HIS A 60 -21.10 28.72 -51.63
CA HIS A 60 -22.01 29.83 -51.85
C HIS A 60 -23.10 29.34 -52.81
N LYS A 61 -24.37 29.44 -52.38
CA LYS A 61 -25.51 29.23 -53.27
C LYS A 61 -25.54 30.36 -54.30
N GLY A 62 -24.95 30.12 -55.45
CA GLY A 62 -24.99 31.01 -56.61
C GLY A 62 -24.46 30.31 -57.85
N GLY A 63 -25.37 29.80 -58.68
CA GLY A 63 -25.09 29.44 -60.08
C GLY A 63 -24.58 28.01 -60.33
N PRO A 64 -25.07 27.33 -61.39
CA PRO A 64 -24.60 26.01 -61.77
C PRO A 64 -23.30 26.20 -62.56
N ASN A 65 -22.15 26.36 -61.89
CA ASN A 65 -20.78 26.17 -62.43
C ASN A 65 -19.73 26.70 -61.44
N HIS A 66 -19.40 25.96 -60.37
CA HIS A 66 -18.20 26.30 -59.58
C HIS A 66 -17.42 25.04 -59.14
N THR A 67 -16.46 24.67 -59.98
CA THR A 67 -15.38 23.70 -59.70
C THR A 67 -14.08 24.38 -59.24
N GLN A 68 -14.06 25.71 -59.10
CA GLN A 68 -12.83 26.50 -58.92
C GLN A 68 -12.11 26.26 -57.59
N GLY A 69 -12.82 25.91 -56.50
CA GLY A 69 -12.19 25.69 -55.20
C GLY A 69 -11.24 24.48 -55.15
N PHE A 70 -11.59 23.41 -55.85
CA PHE A 70 -10.80 22.17 -55.88
C PHE A 70 -9.68 22.20 -56.93
N GLN A 71 -9.79 23.07 -57.95
CA GLN A 71 -8.78 23.20 -59.01
C GLN A 71 -7.43 23.72 -58.51
N ARG A 72 -7.37 24.36 -57.32
CA ARG A 72 -6.14 24.95 -56.79
C ARG A 72 -5.21 23.97 -56.07
N CYS A 73 -5.66 22.75 -55.79
CA CYS A 73 -4.91 21.77 -54.99
C CYS A 73 -4.30 20.60 -55.79
N ILE A 74 -4.54 20.52 -57.09
CA ILE A 74 -3.93 19.51 -57.96
C ILE A 74 -2.98 20.25 -58.91
N SER A 75 -1.68 20.08 -58.71
CA SER A 75 -0.67 20.48 -59.69
C SER A 75 -0.99 19.76 -61.01
N HIS A 76 -1.26 20.53 -62.06
CA HIS A 76 -1.57 20.02 -63.41
C HIS A 76 -0.38 19.23 -63.97
N GLY A 77 -0.28 17.96 -63.62
CA GLY A 77 0.74 17.03 -64.10
C GLY A 77 0.19 15.92 -64.99
N SER A 78 -1.14 15.80 -65.13
CA SER A 78 -1.77 14.73 -65.92
C SER A 78 -2.69 15.29 -67.00
N ASN A 79 -2.53 14.82 -68.24
CA ASN A 79 -3.27 15.30 -69.41
C ASN A 79 -4.75 14.88 -69.45
N ASN A 80 -5.31 14.35 -68.34
CA ASN A 80 -6.66 13.82 -68.30
C ASN A 80 -7.54 14.51 -67.25
N LEU A 81 -8.03 15.69 -67.63
CA LEU A 81 -8.95 16.52 -66.85
C LEU A 81 -10.23 15.78 -66.43
N VAL A 82 -10.64 14.73 -67.15
CA VAL A 82 -11.84 13.94 -66.81
C VAL A 82 -11.59 13.06 -65.60
N ILE A 83 -10.41 12.44 -65.52
CA ILE A 83 -10.00 11.63 -64.36
C ILE A 83 -9.83 12.52 -63.14
N GLU A 84 -9.14 13.67 -63.28
CA GLU A 84 -8.97 14.64 -62.18
C GLU A 84 -10.33 15.14 -61.65
N ARG A 85 -11.27 15.50 -62.54
CA ARG A 85 -12.63 15.90 -62.14
C ARG A 85 -13.41 14.79 -61.44
N LYS A 86 -13.25 13.54 -61.88
CA LYS A 86 -13.90 12.36 -61.26
C LYS A 86 -13.32 12.11 -59.87
N LEU A 87 -12.01 12.25 -59.71
CA LEU A 87 -11.30 12.12 -58.43
C LEU A 87 -11.70 13.23 -57.46
N ILE A 88 -11.81 14.49 -57.91
CA ILE A 88 -12.33 15.61 -57.12
C ILE A 88 -13.77 15.35 -56.67
N LYS A 89 -14.65 14.87 -57.58
CA LYS A 89 -16.03 14.52 -57.23
C LYS A 89 -16.10 13.40 -56.21
N GLU A 90 -15.25 12.39 -56.34
CA GLU A 90 -15.20 11.25 -55.42
C GLU A 90 -14.62 11.66 -54.05
N MET A 91 -13.56 12.47 -54.02
CA MET A 91 -13.01 13.05 -52.79
C MET A 91 -14.05 13.93 -52.08
N GLY A 92 -14.78 14.76 -52.82
CA GLY A 92 -15.87 15.57 -52.26
C GLY A 92 -17.08 14.75 -51.79
N ARG A 93 -17.27 13.52 -52.30
CA ARG A 93 -18.31 12.58 -51.83
C ARG A 93 -17.88 11.80 -50.59
N ARG A 94 -16.57 11.52 -50.44
CA ARG A 94 -15.99 10.77 -49.32
C ARG A 94 -15.62 11.62 -48.11
N GLN A 95 -15.66 12.95 -48.23
CA GLN A 95 -15.35 13.85 -47.12
C GLN A 95 -16.52 13.95 -46.13
N PRO A 96 -16.29 13.69 -44.84
CA PRO A 96 -17.33 13.78 -43.83
C PRO A 96 -17.81 15.23 -43.68
N ARG A 97 -19.12 15.43 -43.62
CA ARG A 97 -19.68 16.76 -43.31
C ARG A 97 -19.47 17.04 -41.84
N LEU A 98 -19.41 18.31 -41.47
CA LEU A 98 -19.22 18.73 -40.08
C LEU A 98 -20.31 18.19 -39.14
N ASN A 99 -21.53 17.98 -39.67
CA ASN A 99 -22.66 17.38 -38.95
C ASN A 99 -22.51 15.86 -38.73
N ASP A 100 -21.62 15.19 -39.46
CA ASP A 100 -21.37 13.74 -39.36
C ASP A 100 -20.16 13.44 -38.45
N LEU A 101 -19.47 14.47 -37.95
CA LEU A 101 -18.34 14.34 -37.03
C LEU A 101 -18.84 14.19 -35.60
N ASP A 102 -18.51 13.05 -34.97
CA ASP A 102 -18.57 12.95 -33.51
C ASP A 102 -17.43 13.79 -32.89
N LEU A 103 -17.77 15.04 -32.55
CA LEU A 103 -16.91 16.01 -31.86
C LEU A 103 -17.07 15.94 -30.33
N SER A 104 -17.89 14.99 -29.83
CA SER A 104 -18.13 14.85 -28.41
C SER A 104 -16.89 14.30 -27.72
N THR A 105 -16.39 15.06 -26.75
CA THR A 105 -15.35 14.61 -25.81
C THR A 105 -15.90 14.50 -24.39
N THR A 106 -17.20 14.80 -24.21
CA THR A 106 -17.84 15.02 -22.91
C THR A 106 -17.70 13.83 -21.97
N SER A 107 -17.89 12.59 -22.47
CA SER A 107 -17.77 11.38 -21.64
C SER A 107 -16.34 11.12 -21.16
N LEU A 108 -15.35 11.23 -22.05
CA LEU A 108 -13.93 11.08 -21.73
C LEU A 108 -13.45 12.18 -20.79
N LEU A 109 -13.94 13.41 -20.98
CA LEU A 109 -13.65 14.54 -20.10
C LEU A 109 -14.24 14.36 -18.71
N GLN A 110 -15.50 13.93 -18.62
CA GLN A 110 -16.13 13.63 -17.32
C GLN A 110 -15.39 12.51 -16.59
N ASN A 111 -14.99 11.44 -17.28
CA ASN A 111 -14.19 10.37 -16.70
C ASN A 111 -12.81 10.86 -16.24
N PHE A 112 -12.16 11.69 -17.06
CA PHE A 112 -10.88 12.29 -16.73
C PHE A 112 -10.98 13.18 -15.49
N ILE A 113 -11.94 14.12 -15.45
CA ILE A 113 -12.19 15.00 -14.30
C ILE A 113 -12.59 14.18 -13.06
N GLY A 114 -13.47 13.18 -13.22
CA GLY A 114 -13.93 12.31 -12.14
C GLY A 114 -12.81 11.55 -11.45
N CYS A 115 -11.78 11.14 -12.21
CA CYS A 115 -10.58 10.50 -11.66
C CYS A 115 -9.84 11.39 -10.66
N PHE A 116 -9.90 12.71 -10.81
CA PHE A 116 -9.27 13.63 -9.87
C PHE A 116 -10.11 13.85 -8.61
N ASN A 117 -11.44 13.81 -8.74
CA ASN A 117 -12.37 13.95 -7.62
C ASN A 117 -12.36 12.72 -6.69
N TRP A 118 -12.25 11.51 -7.24
CA TRP A 118 -12.17 10.27 -6.44
C TRP A 118 -10.91 10.15 -5.59
N GLY A 119 -9.84 10.87 -5.95
CA GLY A 119 -8.55 10.82 -5.26
C GLY A 119 -8.37 11.80 -4.09
N ASN A 120 -9.38 12.63 -3.75
CA ASN A 120 -9.21 13.78 -2.84
C ASN A 120 -7.97 14.61 -3.20
N ILE A 121 -7.84 14.94 -4.48
CA ILE A 121 -6.69 15.68 -5.00
C ILE A 121 -6.91 17.16 -4.70
N ASP A 122 -6.67 17.55 -3.46
CA ASP A 122 -6.64 18.96 -3.05
C ASP A 122 -5.26 19.58 -3.37
N LYS A 123 -4.85 19.47 -4.64
CA LYS A 123 -3.78 20.31 -5.18
C LYS A 123 -4.48 21.43 -5.91
N SER A 124 -4.44 22.63 -5.35
CA SER A 124 -5.03 23.84 -5.93
C SER A 124 -4.69 24.02 -7.41
N GLY A 125 -3.49 23.59 -7.84
CA GLY A 125 -3.07 23.55 -9.24
C GLY A 125 -3.95 22.71 -10.17
N TYR A 126 -4.34 21.49 -9.78
CA TYR A 126 -5.22 20.64 -10.60
C TYR A 126 -6.64 21.19 -10.64
N THR A 127 -7.16 21.66 -9.50
CA THR A 127 -8.54 22.18 -9.44
C THR A 127 -8.76 23.32 -10.43
N HIS A 128 -7.82 24.27 -10.51
CA HIS A 128 -7.88 25.35 -11.48
C HIS A 128 -7.85 24.86 -12.94
N MET A 129 -6.93 23.95 -13.26
CA MET A 129 -6.83 23.42 -14.64
C MET A 129 -8.05 22.60 -15.04
N LEU A 130 -8.66 21.85 -14.11
CA LEU A 130 -9.88 21.09 -14.38
C LEU A 130 -11.07 22.02 -14.60
N GLU A 131 -11.16 23.12 -13.85
CA GLU A 131 -12.19 24.14 -14.04
C GLU A 131 -12.03 24.85 -15.39
N GLU A 132 -10.81 25.23 -15.77
CA GLU A 132 -10.51 25.78 -17.10
C GLU A 132 -10.94 24.82 -18.21
N LEU A 133 -10.64 23.52 -18.04
CA LEU A 133 -10.98 22.49 -19.01
C LEU A 133 -12.51 22.36 -19.17
N LYS A 134 -13.24 22.36 -18.06
CA LYS A 134 -14.71 22.34 -18.04
C LYS A 134 -15.30 23.57 -18.75
N GLN A 135 -14.79 24.76 -18.47
CA GLN A 135 -15.23 25.99 -19.13
C GLN A 135 -14.99 25.98 -20.64
N ILE A 136 -13.88 25.39 -21.11
CA ILE A 136 -13.61 25.27 -22.54
C ILE A 136 -14.57 24.27 -23.20
N GLU A 137 -14.89 23.15 -22.53
CA GLU A 137 -15.89 22.22 -23.05
C GLU A 137 -17.28 22.86 -23.15
N GLU A 138 -17.71 23.62 -22.15
CA GLU A 138 -18.98 24.35 -22.20
C GLU A 138 -19.02 25.37 -23.33
N LYS A 139 -17.91 26.09 -23.58
CA LYS A 139 -17.79 27.02 -24.72
C LYS A 139 -17.85 26.27 -26.06
N LYS A 140 -17.22 25.10 -26.14
CA LYS A 140 -17.23 24.24 -27.33
C LYS A 140 -18.63 23.73 -27.63
N GLU A 141 -19.36 23.25 -26.63
CA GLU A 141 -20.75 22.77 -26.76
C GLU A 141 -21.70 23.90 -27.19
N LYS A 142 -21.56 25.10 -26.61
CA LYS A 142 -22.32 26.30 -27.05
C LYS A 142 -22.06 26.63 -28.53
N ALA A 143 -20.80 26.65 -28.95
CA ALA A 143 -20.45 26.92 -30.35
C ALA A 143 -21.02 25.85 -31.33
N LEU A 144 -21.09 24.59 -30.89
CA LEU A 144 -21.72 23.51 -31.67
C LEU A 144 -23.25 23.66 -31.74
N ALA A 145 -23.90 24.06 -30.64
CA ALA A 145 -25.34 24.32 -30.60
C ALA A 145 -25.72 25.50 -31.50
N ASP A 146 -24.95 26.60 -31.46
CA ASP A 146 -25.16 27.78 -32.30
C ASP A 146 -25.01 27.43 -33.79
N PHE A 147 -24.05 26.57 -34.13
CA PHE A 147 -23.87 26.06 -35.49
C PHE A 147 -25.08 25.23 -35.98
N ALA A 148 -25.63 24.38 -35.12
CA ALA A 148 -26.81 23.58 -35.46
C ALA A 148 -28.03 24.45 -35.80
N GLN A 149 -28.16 25.62 -35.16
CA GLN A 149 -29.25 26.57 -35.39
C GLN A 149 -28.99 27.52 -36.56
N ASN A 150 -27.74 27.95 -36.78
CA ASN A 150 -27.35 28.91 -37.82
C ASN A 150 -26.12 28.45 -38.62
N PRO A 151 -26.28 27.48 -39.55
CA PRO A 151 -25.17 26.88 -40.29
C PRO A 151 -24.43 27.85 -41.22
N ASN A 152 -25.02 29.00 -41.56
CA ASN A 152 -24.41 30.02 -42.43
C ASN A 152 -23.37 30.92 -41.74
N ILE A 153 -23.24 30.87 -40.40
CA ILE A 153 -22.33 31.71 -39.59
C ILE A 153 -21.28 30.83 -38.89
N PHE A 154 -20.93 29.68 -39.48
CA PHE A 154 -20.03 28.74 -38.81
C PHE A 154 -18.60 29.30 -38.69
N ASN A 155 -18.16 29.51 -37.44
CA ASN A 155 -16.79 29.90 -37.14
C ASN A 155 -15.94 28.67 -36.73
N SER A 156 -15.42 27.96 -37.73
CA SER A 156 -14.53 26.81 -37.52
C SER A 156 -13.28 27.13 -36.70
N LEU A 157 -12.83 28.39 -36.73
CA LEU A 157 -11.67 28.85 -35.97
C LEU A 157 -11.93 28.80 -34.46
N THR A 158 -13.13 29.13 -34.01
CA THR A 158 -13.50 29.08 -32.58
C THR A 158 -13.44 27.66 -32.04
N LEU A 159 -13.98 26.69 -32.79
CA LEU A 159 -13.98 25.27 -32.41
C LEU A 159 -12.56 24.70 -32.38
N ARG A 160 -11.74 25.07 -33.37
CA ARG A 160 -10.33 24.67 -33.44
C ARG A 160 -9.55 25.20 -32.24
N ASN A 161 -9.67 26.49 -31.94
CA ASN A 161 -8.97 27.12 -30.82
C ASN A 161 -9.40 26.50 -29.48
N ALA A 162 -10.67 26.14 -29.31
CA ALA A 162 -11.13 25.45 -28.10
C ALA A 162 -10.46 24.08 -27.92
N ILE A 163 -10.37 23.27 -28.98
CA ILE A 163 -9.70 21.96 -28.94
C ILE A 163 -8.20 22.11 -28.68
N GLU A 164 -7.54 23.09 -29.32
CA GLU A 164 -6.12 23.38 -29.11
C GLU A 164 -5.83 23.79 -27.65
N GLU A 165 -6.69 24.62 -27.04
CA GLU A 165 -6.57 24.97 -25.62
C GLU A 165 -6.83 23.77 -24.69
N GLN A 166 -7.80 22.90 -25.00
CA GLN A 166 -7.98 21.64 -24.25
C GLN A 166 -6.72 20.76 -24.30
N ILE A 167 -6.13 20.58 -25.48
CA ILE A 167 -4.89 19.82 -25.66
C ILE A 167 -3.77 20.40 -24.80
N LYS A 168 -3.64 21.74 -24.76
CA LYS A 168 -2.62 22.44 -23.98
C LYS A 168 -2.80 22.20 -22.48
N ILE A 169 -4.02 22.32 -21.95
CA ILE A 169 -4.31 22.04 -20.54
C ILE A 169 -4.06 20.57 -20.20
N VAL A 170 -4.53 19.64 -21.03
CA VAL A 170 -4.32 18.19 -20.83
C VAL A 170 -2.83 17.84 -20.81
N LYS A 171 -2.02 18.45 -21.68
CA LYS A 171 -0.55 18.31 -21.67
C LYS A 171 0.07 18.88 -20.39
N LYS A 172 -0.39 20.04 -19.92
CA LYS A 172 0.08 20.65 -18.67
C LYS A 172 -0.21 19.75 -17.46
N ILE A 173 -1.43 19.23 -17.35
CA ILE A 173 -1.82 18.26 -16.30
C ILE A 173 -0.93 17.00 -16.35
N SER A 174 -0.62 16.49 -17.55
CA SER A 174 0.30 15.35 -17.74
C SER A 174 1.70 15.62 -17.18
N LEU A 175 2.24 16.82 -17.42
CA LEU A 175 3.56 17.21 -16.89
C LEU A 175 3.55 17.26 -15.37
N GLU A 176 2.53 17.89 -14.78
CA GLU A 176 2.40 17.95 -13.32
C GLU A 176 2.23 16.56 -12.69
N LEU A 177 1.41 15.69 -13.29
CA LEU A 177 1.25 14.30 -12.84
C LEU A 177 2.56 13.50 -12.88
N ARG A 178 3.41 13.71 -13.90
CA ARG A 178 4.73 13.04 -14.00
C ARG A 178 5.72 13.57 -12.97
N ILE A 179 5.65 14.86 -12.62
CA ILE A 179 6.46 15.43 -11.54
C ILE A 179 6.03 14.77 -10.22
N GLU A 180 4.74 14.78 -9.93
CA GLU A 180 4.21 14.17 -8.71
C GLU A 180 4.47 12.66 -8.65
N GLN A 181 4.42 11.95 -9.78
CA GLN A 181 4.77 10.53 -9.86
C GLN A 181 6.18 10.27 -9.33
N ARG A 182 7.14 11.12 -9.69
CA ARG A 182 8.54 11.00 -9.23
C ARG A 182 8.68 11.33 -7.76
N GLU A 183 8.00 12.40 -7.30
CA GLU A 183 7.98 12.79 -5.89
C GLU A 183 7.41 11.66 -5.02
N VAL A 184 6.21 11.17 -5.34
CA VAL A 184 5.54 10.08 -4.62
C VAL A 184 6.39 8.81 -4.62
N LYS A 185 6.99 8.46 -5.77
CA LYS A 185 7.88 7.29 -5.85
C LYS A 185 9.09 7.44 -4.93
N SER A 186 9.75 8.60 -4.95
CA SER A 186 10.90 8.89 -4.10
C SER A 186 10.54 8.87 -2.61
N THR A 187 9.38 9.42 -2.23
CA THR A 187 8.91 9.38 -0.84
C THR A 187 8.61 7.95 -0.39
N ILE A 188 7.98 7.13 -1.23
CA ILE A 188 7.74 5.70 -0.93
C ILE A 188 9.07 4.99 -0.68
N GLU A 189 10.04 5.15 -1.58
CA GLU A 189 11.38 4.53 -1.43
C GLU A 189 12.09 4.98 -0.14
N GLY A 190 11.92 6.25 0.25
CA GLY A 190 12.44 6.78 1.52
C GLY A 190 11.81 6.11 2.74
N LEU A 191 10.47 6.04 2.77
CA LEU A 191 9.74 5.41 3.88
C LEU A 191 9.99 3.90 3.96
N GLU A 192 10.12 3.21 2.82
CA GLU A 192 10.50 1.79 2.78
C GLU A 192 11.88 1.56 3.40
N LYS A 193 12.86 2.44 3.13
CA LYS A 193 14.18 2.39 3.76
C LYS A 193 14.13 2.65 5.26
N GLU A 194 13.28 3.57 5.71
CA GLU A 194 13.08 3.82 7.16
C GLU A 194 12.46 2.63 7.88
N LEU A 195 11.62 1.84 7.19
CA LEU A 195 10.95 0.67 7.75
C LEU A 195 11.88 -0.51 8.03
N ILE A 196 12.98 -0.64 7.28
CA ILE A 196 13.96 -1.73 7.42
C ILE A 196 14.54 -1.79 8.85
N PRO A 197 15.20 -0.73 9.37
CA PRO A 197 15.79 -0.77 10.71
C PRO A 197 14.72 -0.90 11.80
N MET A 198 13.52 -0.33 11.60
CA MET A 198 12.42 -0.51 12.56
C MET A 198 11.99 -1.97 12.66
N LYS A 199 11.95 -2.71 11.54
CA LYS A 199 11.61 -4.13 11.52
C LYS A 199 12.68 -4.96 12.24
N GLU A 200 13.95 -4.63 12.06
CA GLU A 200 15.07 -5.25 12.77
C GLU A 200 14.99 -4.99 14.28
N GLU A 201 14.74 -3.75 14.68
CA GLU A 201 14.61 -3.37 16.10
C GLU A 201 13.42 -4.09 16.75
N VAL A 202 12.26 -4.15 16.08
CA VAL A 202 11.10 -4.91 16.54
C VAL A 202 11.44 -6.40 16.70
N SER A 203 12.19 -6.99 15.76
CA SER A 203 12.66 -8.38 15.87
C SER A 203 13.55 -8.56 17.11
N GLY A 204 14.49 -7.65 17.34
CA GLY A 204 15.36 -7.67 18.52
C GLY A 204 14.57 -7.66 19.84
N TYR A 205 13.51 -6.84 19.93
CA TYR A 205 12.63 -6.86 21.11
C TYR A 205 11.90 -8.20 21.31
N TYR A 206 11.48 -8.87 20.22
CA TYR A 206 10.85 -10.18 20.33
C TYR A 206 11.85 -11.25 20.81
N ASP A 207 13.08 -11.21 20.33
CA ASP A 207 14.13 -12.15 20.74
C ASP A 207 14.54 -11.92 22.20
N GLN A 208 14.72 -10.66 22.61
CA GLN A 208 14.98 -10.32 24.01
C GLN A 208 13.84 -10.78 24.93
N ARG A 209 12.58 -10.56 24.54
CA ARG A 209 11.42 -11.02 25.31
C ARG A 209 11.38 -12.54 25.43
N ARG A 210 11.71 -13.26 24.35
CA ARG A 210 11.79 -14.73 24.34
C ARG A 210 12.85 -15.22 25.32
N GLU A 211 14.01 -14.58 25.33
CA GLU A 211 15.11 -14.96 26.23
C GLU A 211 14.77 -14.70 27.69
N MET A 212 14.21 -13.54 28.02
CA MET A 212 13.74 -13.26 29.39
C MET A 212 12.65 -14.25 29.85
N LEU A 213 11.79 -14.70 28.94
CA LEU A 213 10.77 -15.70 29.26
C LEU A 213 11.39 -17.04 29.63
N LYS A 214 12.38 -17.52 28.85
CA LYS A 214 13.12 -18.74 29.18
C LYS A 214 13.82 -18.65 30.53
N GLN A 215 14.50 -17.53 30.80
CA GLN A 215 15.17 -17.30 32.08
C GLN A 215 14.18 -17.31 33.25
N LYS A 216 13.00 -16.69 33.06
CA LYS A 216 11.92 -16.71 34.05
C LYS A 216 11.41 -18.14 34.31
N GLU A 217 11.18 -18.91 33.25
CA GLU A 217 10.73 -20.31 33.36
C GLU A 217 11.76 -21.17 34.08
N ALA A 218 13.04 -21.03 33.73
CA ALA A 218 14.14 -21.72 34.40
C ALA A 218 14.25 -21.35 35.88
N ALA A 219 14.18 -20.06 36.21
CA ALA A 219 14.19 -19.58 37.59
C ALA A 219 12.99 -20.12 38.40
N GLN A 220 11.80 -20.12 37.80
CA GLN A 220 10.59 -20.69 38.41
C GLN A 220 10.75 -22.19 38.69
N TYR A 221 11.28 -22.95 37.73
CA TYR A 221 11.59 -24.36 37.91
C TYR A 221 12.57 -24.59 39.07
N CYS A 222 13.66 -23.81 39.13
CA CYS A 222 14.65 -23.90 40.21
C CYS A 222 14.02 -23.62 41.58
N ILE A 223 13.20 -22.56 41.69
CA ILE A 223 12.51 -22.21 42.94
C ILE A 223 11.57 -23.33 43.38
N LEU A 224 10.82 -23.93 42.46
CA LEU A 224 9.92 -25.04 42.77
C LEU A 224 10.70 -26.26 43.29
N LYS A 225 11.82 -26.61 42.64
CA LYS A 225 12.67 -27.72 43.06
C LYS A 225 13.28 -27.48 44.44
N LEU A 226 13.79 -26.28 44.71
CA LEU A 226 14.32 -25.89 46.02
C LEU A 226 13.27 -25.99 47.14
N ARG A 227 12.03 -25.53 46.85
CA ARG A 227 10.92 -25.65 47.81
C ARG A 227 10.60 -27.10 48.11
N GLN A 228 10.55 -27.96 47.10
CA GLN A 228 10.32 -29.39 47.28
C GLN A 228 11.40 -30.01 48.16
N THR A 229 12.68 -29.78 47.85
CA THR A 229 13.79 -30.31 48.65
C THR A 229 13.77 -29.80 50.09
N PHE A 230 13.34 -28.55 50.32
CA PHE A 230 13.23 -27.99 51.66
C PHE A 230 12.12 -28.67 52.48
N VAL A 231 10.97 -28.96 51.86
CA VAL A 231 9.88 -29.69 52.50
C VAL A 231 10.32 -31.12 52.87
N GLU A 232 11.00 -31.81 51.95
CA GLU A 232 11.55 -33.15 52.19
C GLU A 232 12.58 -33.14 53.34
N MET A 233 13.50 -32.17 53.35
CA MET A 233 14.50 -32.04 54.42
C MET A 233 13.88 -31.72 55.78
N ASN A 234 12.88 -30.84 55.83
CA ASN A 234 12.18 -30.53 57.08
C ASN A 234 11.41 -31.74 57.61
N SER A 235 10.77 -32.54 56.74
CA SER A 235 10.11 -33.79 57.15
C SER A 235 11.10 -34.74 57.82
N MET A 236 12.28 -34.95 57.22
CA MET A 236 13.33 -35.79 57.82
C MET A 236 13.84 -35.23 59.16
N TYR A 237 13.94 -33.90 59.28
CA TYR A 237 14.33 -33.27 60.54
C TYR A 237 13.26 -33.46 61.63
N ASP A 238 11.99 -33.29 61.31
CA ASP A 238 10.88 -33.48 62.25
C ASP A 238 10.80 -34.94 62.74
N GLU A 239 11.02 -35.90 61.83
CA GLU A 239 11.15 -37.32 62.17
C GLU A 239 12.31 -37.58 63.15
N TYR A 240 13.48 -37.01 62.88
CA TYR A 240 14.65 -37.11 63.78
C TYR A 240 14.37 -36.51 65.17
N VAL A 241 13.74 -35.33 65.23
CA VAL A 241 13.37 -34.68 66.50
C VAL A 241 12.36 -35.54 67.27
N SER A 242 11.37 -36.10 66.60
CA SER A 242 10.37 -37.00 67.18
C SER A 242 11.03 -38.25 67.79
N LEU A 243 11.94 -38.90 67.05
CA LEU A 243 12.73 -40.04 67.53
C LEU A 243 13.54 -39.71 68.78
N LEU A 244 14.24 -38.57 68.77
CA LEU A 244 15.05 -38.11 69.89
C LEU A 244 14.19 -37.85 71.14
N ASN A 245 13.01 -37.24 70.96
CA ASN A 245 12.09 -36.98 72.05
C ASN A 245 11.52 -38.28 72.63
N ASN A 246 11.15 -39.23 71.78
CA ASN A 246 10.72 -40.57 72.21
C ASN A 246 11.81 -41.26 73.05
N ALA A 247 13.05 -41.29 72.56
CA ALA A 247 14.18 -41.87 73.30
C ALA A 247 14.40 -41.18 74.66
N LYS A 248 14.28 -39.85 74.72
CA LYS A 248 14.37 -39.07 75.98
C LYS A 248 13.24 -39.41 76.96
N GLU A 249 12.02 -39.59 76.47
CA GLU A 249 10.88 -39.97 77.31
C GLU A 249 11.04 -41.39 77.86
N LEU A 250 11.42 -42.36 77.04
CA LEU A 250 11.70 -43.73 77.48
C LEU A 250 12.82 -43.76 78.53
N ALA A 251 13.88 -42.97 78.33
CA ALA A 251 14.97 -42.84 79.29
C ALA A 251 14.50 -42.24 80.63
N ARG A 252 13.66 -41.20 80.60
CA ARG A 252 13.05 -40.59 81.79
C ARG A 252 12.18 -41.59 82.56
N ASN A 253 11.42 -42.41 81.84
CA ASN A 253 10.56 -43.45 82.40
C ASN A 253 11.33 -44.71 82.84
N LYS A 254 12.65 -44.76 82.60
CA LYS A 254 13.54 -45.89 82.88
C LYS A 254 13.11 -47.20 82.19
N ASP A 255 12.41 -47.11 81.05
CA ASP A 255 12.02 -48.29 80.27
C ASP A 255 13.19 -48.77 79.38
N VAL A 256 14.09 -49.52 80.00
CA VAL A 256 15.31 -50.04 79.36
C VAL A 256 14.99 -51.04 78.24
N ALA A 257 13.89 -51.80 78.36
CA ALA A 257 13.50 -52.80 77.38
C ALA A 257 13.01 -52.13 76.08
N ALA A 258 12.12 -51.13 76.21
CA ALA A 258 11.65 -50.35 75.06
C ALA A 258 12.78 -49.57 74.38
N LEU A 259 13.71 -48.99 75.17
CA LEU A 259 14.84 -48.24 74.63
C LEU A 259 15.79 -49.13 73.80
N ARG A 260 16.07 -50.36 74.25
CA ARG A 260 16.86 -51.34 73.47
C ARG A 260 16.17 -51.72 72.16
N LYS A 261 14.86 -51.91 72.19
CA LYS A 261 14.07 -52.22 70.98
C LYS A 261 14.10 -51.08 69.98
N LEU A 262 13.90 -49.83 70.44
CA LEU A 262 13.99 -48.64 69.60
C LEU A 262 15.38 -48.49 68.99
N SER A 263 16.44 -48.67 69.77
CA SER A 263 17.82 -48.61 69.28
C SER A 263 18.10 -49.69 68.23
N HIS A 264 17.66 -50.93 68.46
CA HIS A 264 17.89 -52.02 67.51
C HIS A 264 17.15 -51.77 66.19
N GLN A 265 15.89 -51.31 66.27
CA GLN A 265 15.11 -50.96 65.08
C GLN A 265 15.78 -49.85 64.26
N GLN A 266 16.26 -48.78 64.89
CA GLN A 266 16.94 -47.68 64.18
C GLN A 266 18.28 -48.11 63.55
N VAL A 267 19.00 -49.04 64.18
CA VAL A 267 20.22 -49.61 63.60
C VAL A 267 19.89 -50.45 62.36
N GLU A 268 18.85 -51.28 62.40
CA GLU A 268 18.41 -52.06 61.24
C GLU A 268 17.93 -51.16 60.10
N GLU A 269 17.14 -50.11 60.40
CA GLU A 269 16.71 -49.10 59.42
C GLU A 269 17.94 -48.42 58.77
N PHE A 270 18.89 -47.93 59.58
CA PHE A 270 20.14 -47.34 59.08
C PHE A 270 20.95 -48.30 58.20
N MET A 271 21.12 -49.55 58.64
CA MET A 271 21.86 -50.56 57.87
C MET A 271 21.16 -50.91 56.56
N SER A 272 19.82 -50.87 56.53
CA SER A 272 19.05 -51.09 55.30
C SER A 272 19.24 -49.94 54.28
N GLU A 273 19.30 -48.70 54.75
CA GLU A 273 19.58 -47.53 53.91
C GLU A 273 21.04 -47.51 53.44
N TRP A 274 21.99 -47.86 54.32
CA TRP A 274 23.42 -47.87 54.02
C TRP A 274 23.80 -48.91 52.96
N ASN A 275 23.14 -50.06 52.98
CA ASN A 275 23.38 -51.14 52.02
C ASN A 275 22.62 -50.95 50.69
N HIS A 276 21.81 -49.90 50.56
CA HIS A 276 21.13 -49.57 49.31
C HIS A 276 22.11 -48.83 48.37
N PRO A 277 22.32 -49.26 47.11
CA PRO A 277 23.22 -48.57 46.19
C PRO A 277 22.72 -47.12 45.96
N TYR A 278 23.56 -46.15 46.34
CA TYR A 278 23.28 -44.71 46.28
C TYR A 278 22.91 -44.28 44.85
N VAL A 279 21.64 -43.97 44.59
CA VAL A 279 21.20 -43.27 43.36
C VAL A 279 20.65 -41.85 43.65
N LYS A 280 20.27 -41.53 44.90
CA LYS A 280 19.49 -40.30 45.17
C LYS A 280 20.30 -39.04 45.55
N LEU A 281 21.53 -39.16 46.05
CA LEU A 281 22.30 -37.97 46.49
C LEU A 281 23.04 -37.26 45.34
N SER A 282 23.41 -38.01 44.29
CA SER A 282 24.12 -37.44 43.14
C SER A 282 23.21 -36.53 42.31
N GLU A 283 21.94 -36.88 42.09
CA GLU A 283 21.03 -36.08 41.27
C GLU A 283 20.71 -34.71 41.90
N SER A 284 20.57 -34.63 43.22
CA SER A 284 20.26 -33.38 43.93
C SER A 284 21.43 -32.39 43.91
N ILE A 285 22.66 -32.87 44.15
CA ILE A 285 23.88 -32.03 44.09
C ILE A 285 24.21 -31.63 42.65
N THR A 286 24.04 -32.55 41.69
CA THR A 286 24.28 -32.26 40.26
C THR A 286 23.26 -31.28 39.70
N THR A 287 21.99 -31.33 40.16
CA THR A 287 20.98 -30.34 39.77
C THR A 287 21.31 -28.96 40.36
N LEU A 288 21.71 -28.86 41.63
CA LEU A 288 22.11 -27.58 42.23
C LEU A 288 23.32 -26.96 41.52
N ALA A 289 24.30 -27.77 41.12
CA ALA A 289 25.45 -27.33 40.35
C ALA A 289 25.09 -26.85 38.93
N PHE A 290 24.05 -27.44 38.30
CA PHE A 290 23.55 -27.02 36.99
C PHE A 290 22.71 -25.72 37.08
N CYS A 291 22.00 -25.51 38.19
CA CYS A 291 21.21 -24.30 38.42
C CYS A 291 22.05 -23.05 38.79
N LEU A 292 23.33 -23.23 39.16
CA LEU A 292 24.26 -22.16 39.56
C LEU A 292 25.25 -21.73 38.46
N ARG A 293 25.15 -22.29 37.25
CA ARG A 293 25.87 -21.83 36.04
C ARG A 293 24.94 -21.04 35.13
#